data_AF-A0A1I7SHV3-F1
#
_entry.id   AF-A0A1I7SHV3-F1
#
_cell.length_a   1.000
_cell.length_b   1.000
_cell.length_c   1.000
_cell.angle_alpha   90.00
_cell.angle_beta   90.00
_cell.angle_gamma   90.00
#
_symmetry.space_group_name_H-M   'P 1'
#
loop_
_entity.id
_entity.type
_entity.pdbx_description
1 polymer ?
#
loop_
_entity_poly.entity_id
_entity_poly.type
_entity_poly.pdbx_seq_one_letter_code
_entity_poly.pdbx_strand_id
1 'polypeptide(L)'
;MLRRESQDIRRSFFQRVGTATSIGVTYTDISRLGSPYGECTDTKPDGYLFSLAYSTEGCQRSNYQTNMVSNCGCYDPAYPKPNSTDTMCTIEDNYDCWNQQSNHTGSDYSCTQPCHEGTYEVTVSSAKWPSSSLTIIGECEEGEYGNQTCLEMYTDNGALIEVYYEKLNYETMEESAAYTVSTLLSNFGGQIGLWLGMSVISVIEFFVLAFQ
;
A
#
# COMPACT_ATOMS: atom_id res chain seq x y z
N MET A 1 -19.92 -7.76 -16.82
CA MET A 1 -20.19 -6.86 -15.68
C MET A 1 -19.80 -7.60 -14.42
N LEU A 2 -18.50 -7.61 -14.09
CA LEU A 2 -17.95 -8.32 -12.94
C LEU A 2 -17.71 -7.30 -11.83
N ARG A 3 -18.24 -7.66 -10.66
CA ARG A 3 -18.37 -6.92 -9.41
C ARG A 3 -17.03 -6.30 -8.98
N ARG A 4 -16.86 -5.00 -9.20
CA ARG A 4 -15.98 -4.14 -8.38
C ARG A 4 -16.64 -3.99 -7.00
N GLU A 5 -15.86 -3.74 -5.94
CA GLU A 5 -16.26 -3.27 -4.59
C GLU A 5 -16.09 -4.19 -3.35
N SER A 6 -15.22 -5.22 -3.32
CA SER A 6 -14.88 -5.85 -2.01
C SER A 6 -13.53 -6.58 -1.89
N GLN A 7 -12.45 -6.10 -2.52
CA GLN A 7 -11.10 -6.69 -2.37
C GLN A 7 -10.00 -5.65 -2.11
N ASP A 8 -10.26 -4.63 -1.29
CA ASP A 8 -9.31 -3.54 -1.05
C ASP A 8 -8.21 -3.87 -0.01
N ILE A 9 -7.70 -5.12 -0.05
CA ILE A 9 -6.50 -5.56 0.73
C ILE A 9 -5.57 -6.45 -0.14
N ARG A 10 -6.00 -6.90 -1.33
CA ARG A 10 -5.14 -7.60 -2.28
C ARG A 10 -4.98 -6.77 -3.54
N ARG A 11 -3.91 -5.96 -3.60
CA ARG A 11 -3.47 -5.32 -4.85
C ARG A 11 -2.81 -6.36 -5.77
N SER A 12 -3.60 -7.30 -6.27
CA SER A 12 -3.17 -8.36 -7.18
C SER A 12 -3.82 -8.21 -8.54
N PHE A 13 -3.11 -8.62 -9.59
CA PHE A 13 -3.61 -8.62 -10.96
C PHE A 13 -3.74 -10.05 -11.47
N PHE A 14 -4.74 -10.29 -12.31
CA PHE A 14 -4.96 -11.58 -12.96
C PHE A 14 -4.49 -11.51 -14.40
N GLN A 15 -3.63 -12.46 -14.78
CA GLN A 15 -3.09 -12.58 -16.13
C GLN A 15 -3.82 -13.68 -16.90
N ARG A 16 -4.19 -13.41 -18.16
CA ARG A 16 -4.78 -14.41 -19.05
C ARG A 16 -3.69 -15.10 -19.89
N VAL A 17 -3.83 -16.40 -20.09
CA VAL A 17 -3.07 -17.16 -21.09
C VAL A 17 -3.36 -16.66 -22.52
N GLY A 18 -2.41 -16.82 -23.44
CA GLY A 18 -2.51 -16.36 -24.83
C GLY A 18 -2.48 -14.84 -24.99
N THR A 19 -1.98 -14.12 -23.98
CA THR A 19 -1.84 -12.67 -24.03
C THR A 19 -0.46 -12.22 -23.55
N ALA A 20 0.02 -11.15 -24.17
CA ALA A 20 1.15 -10.37 -23.69
C ALA A 20 0.59 -9.22 -22.87
N THR A 21 0.98 -9.13 -21.61
CA THR A 21 0.58 -8.06 -20.72
C THR A 21 1.78 -7.21 -20.36
N SER A 22 1.66 -5.93 -20.67
CA SER A 22 2.64 -4.91 -20.33
C SER A 22 2.11 -4.14 -19.12
N ILE A 23 2.91 -4.15 -18.06
CA ILE A 23 2.64 -3.62 -16.72
C ILE A 23 3.55 -2.40 -16.53
N GLY A 24 2.97 -1.21 -16.71
CA GLY A 24 3.62 0.06 -16.39
C GLY A 24 3.54 0.34 -14.90
N VAL A 25 4.68 0.62 -14.27
CA VAL A 25 4.77 0.91 -12.83
C VAL A 25 5.19 2.36 -12.63
N THR A 26 4.49 3.06 -11.74
CA THR A 26 4.82 4.41 -11.28
C THR A 26 5.05 4.38 -9.78
N TYR A 27 6.15 4.97 -9.31
CA TYR A 27 6.49 5.05 -7.89
C TYR A 27 6.08 6.40 -7.31
N THR A 28 5.36 6.36 -6.19
CA THR A 28 4.92 7.53 -5.42
C THR A 28 5.40 7.40 -3.98
N ASP A 29 6.22 8.36 -3.55
CA ASP A 29 6.72 8.49 -2.19
C ASP A 29 5.78 9.37 -1.36
N ILE A 30 5.27 8.87 -0.25
CA ILE A 30 4.26 9.55 0.57
C ILE A 30 4.83 9.81 1.96
N SER A 31 4.85 11.09 2.36
CA SER A 31 5.23 11.55 3.69
C SER A 31 4.04 12.22 4.36
N ARG A 32 3.55 11.65 5.47
CA ARG A 32 2.40 12.13 6.24
C ARG A 32 2.83 12.87 7.50
N LEU A 33 1.98 13.79 7.95
CA LEU A 33 2.20 14.52 9.19
C LEU A 33 1.72 13.71 10.40
N GLY A 34 2.58 13.61 11.40
CA GLY A 34 2.21 13.06 12.71
C GLY A 34 1.42 14.05 13.57
N SER A 35 1.14 13.62 14.80
CA SER A 35 0.47 14.45 15.81
C SER A 35 1.27 15.74 16.06
N PRO A 36 0.62 16.93 16.15
CA PRO A 36 -0.82 17.19 16.28
C PRO A 36 -1.60 17.41 14.97
N TYR A 37 -0.95 17.33 13.80
CA TYR A 37 -1.58 17.69 12.52
C TYR A 37 -2.23 16.50 11.80
N GLY A 38 -1.79 15.29 12.09
CA GLY A 38 -2.36 14.04 11.58
C GLY A 38 -2.11 12.86 12.52
N GLU A 39 -2.51 11.67 12.08
CA GLU A 39 -2.28 10.41 12.80
C GLU A 39 -1.53 9.44 11.88
N CYS A 40 -0.21 9.36 12.07
CA CYS A 40 0.65 8.38 11.40
C CYS A 40 1.64 7.77 12.41
N THR A 41 2.11 6.56 12.15
CA THR A 41 3.14 5.91 12.98
C THR A 41 4.03 4.97 12.18
N ASP A 42 5.34 5.06 12.38
CA ASP A 42 6.31 4.10 11.83
C ASP A 42 6.71 3.03 12.86
N THR A 43 6.17 3.10 14.09
CA THR A 43 6.49 2.15 15.15
C THR A 43 5.72 0.85 14.98
N LYS A 44 6.43 -0.28 15.04
CA LYS A 44 5.81 -1.59 15.02
C LYS A 44 5.03 -1.84 16.32
N PRO A 45 3.73 -2.22 16.25
CA PRO A 45 2.98 -2.61 17.42
C PRO A 45 3.48 -3.96 17.97
N ASP A 46 3.15 -4.23 19.24
CA ASP A 46 3.43 -5.53 19.86
C ASP A 46 2.71 -6.65 19.09
N GLY A 47 3.42 -7.75 18.81
CA GLY A 47 2.89 -8.86 18.01
C GLY A 47 3.02 -8.69 16.50
N TYR A 48 3.72 -7.66 16.01
CA TYR A 48 4.04 -7.53 14.58
C TYR A 48 4.95 -8.66 14.09
N LEU A 49 4.48 -9.44 13.11
CA LEU A 49 5.12 -10.68 12.69
C LEU A 49 6.16 -10.53 11.57
N PHE A 50 6.18 -9.38 10.89
CA PHE A 50 7.05 -9.17 9.74
C PHE A 50 8.38 -8.53 10.14
N SER A 51 9.47 -8.99 9.53
CA SER A 51 10.82 -8.44 9.77
C SER A 51 11.00 -7.05 9.14
N LEU A 52 10.29 -6.79 8.04
CA LEU A 52 10.29 -5.51 7.29
C LEU A 52 9.78 -4.34 8.14
N ALA A 53 9.96 -3.11 7.64
CA ALA A 53 9.41 -1.90 8.25
C ALA A 53 7.89 -2.01 8.48
N TYR A 54 7.35 -1.13 9.33
CA TYR A 54 5.91 -1.10 9.58
C TYR A 54 5.15 -0.83 8.27
N SER A 55 4.15 -1.65 7.98
CA SER A 55 3.14 -1.36 6.97
C SER A 55 1.75 -1.68 7.54
N THR A 56 0.74 -1.02 6.99
CA THR A 56 -0.67 -1.24 7.32
C THR A 56 -1.09 -2.68 7.04
N GLU A 57 -0.67 -3.26 5.92
CA GLU A 57 -0.96 -4.65 5.56
C GLU A 57 -0.26 -5.62 6.51
N GLY A 58 0.99 -5.31 6.88
CA GLY A 58 1.74 -6.09 7.87
C GLY A 58 1.03 -6.09 9.22
N CYS A 59 0.50 -4.94 9.65
CA CYS A 59 -0.26 -4.80 10.88
C CYS A 59 -1.56 -5.63 10.84
N GLN A 60 -2.36 -5.47 9.77
CA GLN A 60 -3.62 -6.20 9.60
C GLN A 60 -3.39 -7.72 9.57
N ARG A 61 -2.36 -8.19 8.85
CA ARG A 61 -2.03 -9.62 8.77
C ARG A 61 -1.50 -10.17 10.09
N SER A 62 -0.71 -9.38 10.83
CA SER A 62 -0.21 -9.78 12.16
C SER A 62 -1.36 -9.90 13.17
N ASN A 63 -2.32 -8.97 13.14
CA ASN A 63 -3.50 -9.02 13.98
C ASN A 63 -4.44 -10.17 13.60
N TYR A 64 -4.66 -10.40 12.30
CA TYR A 64 -5.39 -11.57 11.81
C TYR A 64 -4.79 -12.87 12.34
N GLN A 65 -3.47 -13.01 12.26
CA GLN A 65 -2.78 -14.21 12.73
C GLN A 65 -2.85 -14.37 14.25
N THR A 66 -2.69 -13.28 14.99
CA THR A 66 -2.84 -13.29 16.46
C THR A 66 -4.25 -13.69 16.88
N ASN A 67 -5.27 -13.17 16.20
CA ASN A 67 -6.66 -13.56 16.43
C ASN A 67 -6.96 -15.00 16.02
N MET A 68 -6.34 -15.50 14.95
CA MET A 68 -6.47 -16.89 14.53
C MET A 68 -5.95 -17.82 15.64
N VAL A 69 -4.78 -17.51 16.22
CA VAL A 69 -4.21 -18.32 17.30
C VAL A 69 -5.02 -18.18 18.58
N SER A 70 -5.52 -17.00 18.94
CA SER A 70 -6.29 -16.82 20.17
C SER A 70 -7.68 -17.46 20.12
N ASN A 71 -8.38 -17.38 18.99
CA ASN A 71 -9.74 -17.89 18.84
C ASN A 71 -9.78 -19.35 18.39
N CYS A 72 -8.91 -19.74 17.46
CA CYS A 72 -8.91 -21.08 16.85
C CYS A 72 -7.77 -21.97 17.36
N GLY A 73 -6.78 -21.45 18.09
CA GLY A 73 -5.65 -22.25 18.61
C GLY A 73 -4.64 -22.69 17.56
N CYS A 74 -4.75 -22.19 16.33
CA CYS A 74 -3.88 -22.55 15.21
C CYS A 74 -3.52 -21.31 14.38
N TYR A 75 -2.47 -21.40 13.56
CA TYR A 75 -2.04 -20.30 12.70
C TYR A 75 -2.25 -20.63 11.21
N ASP A 76 -2.54 -19.61 10.40
CA ASP A 76 -2.71 -19.75 8.95
C ASP A 76 -1.34 -19.87 8.27
N PRO A 77 -1.06 -20.96 7.51
CA PRO A 77 0.22 -21.17 6.86
C PRO A 77 0.53 -20.17 5.74
N ALA A 78 -0.45 -19.39 5.27
CA ALA A 78 -0.22 -18.32 4.29
C ALA A 78 0.59 -17.14 4.86
N TYR A 79 0.68 -17.02 6.19
CA TYR A 79 1.36 -15.93 6.90
C TYR A 79 2.47 -16.45 7.82
N PRO A 80 3.41 -15.59 8.23
CA PRO A 80 4.46 -15.97 9.17
C PRO A 80 3.87 -16.53 10.48
N LYS A 81 4.57 -17.49 11.07
CA LYS A 81 4.19 -18.08 12.35
C LYS A 81 4.40 -17.07 13.50
N PRO A 82 3.44 -16.91 14.43
CA PRO A 82 3.56 -15.99 15.56
C PRO A 82 4.54 -16.48 16.63
N ASN A 83 4.32 -17.68 17.20
CA ASN A 83 5.28 -18.32 18.10
C ASN A 83 5.82 -19.63 17.52
N SER A 84 6.90 -20.12 18.12
CA SER A 84 7.50 -21.41 17.74
C SER A 84 6.68 -22.62 18.18
N THR A 85 5.80 -22.45 19.17
CA THR A 85 4.96 -23.50 19.76
C THR A 85 3.60 -23.65 19.10
N ASP A 86 3.19 -22.68 18.30
CA ASP A 86 1.86 -22.66 17.68
C ASP A 86 1.81 -23.69 16.54
N THR A 87 0.66 -24.35 16.39
CA THR A 87 0.43 -25.40 15.40
C THR A 87 -0.27 -24.86 14.17
N MET A 88 0.07 -25.39 12.99
CA MET A 88 -0.59 -25.00 11.73
C MET A 88 -2.06 -25.43 11.73
N CYS A 89 -2.95 -24.62 11.15
CA CYS A 89 -4.34 -25.02 10.97
C CYS A 89 -4.46 -26.17 9.95
N THR A 90 -5.15 -27.24 10.34
CA THR A 90 -5.58 -28.33 9.44
C THR A 90 -6.98 -28.03 8.91
N ILE A 91 -7.28 -28.46 7.68
CA ILE A 91 -8.59 -28.22 7.06
C ILE A 91 -9.70 -28.99 7.81
N GLU A 92 -9.39 -30.14 8.40
CA GLU A 92 -10.41 -31.03 8.99
C GLU A 92 -10.90 -30.56 10.36
N ASP A 93 -10.02 -30.02 11.21
CA ASP A 93 -10.37 -29.70 12.61
C ASP A 93 -10.90 -28.28 12.78
N ASN A 94 -10.46 -27.35 11.92
CA ASN A 94 -10.61 -25.91 12.17
C ASN A 94 -11.33 -25.15 11.04
N TYR A 95 -11.99 -25.85 10.10
CA TYR A 95 -12.65 -25.22 8.95
C TYR A 95 -13.66 -24.14 9.35
N ASP A 96 -14.55 -24.43 10.30
CA ASP A 96 -15.61 -23.50 10.70
C ASP A 96 -15.02 -22.23 11.36
N CYS A 97 -14.01 -22.41 12.22
CA CYS A 97 -13.34 -21.29 12.88
C CYS A 97 -12.52 -20.45 11.88
N TRP A 98 -11.80 -21.11 10.98
CA TRP A 98 -11.05 -20.45 9.92
C TRP A 98 -11.98 -19.66 8.98
N ASN A 99 -13.10 -20.25 8.56
CA ASN A 99 -14.08 -19.58 7.71
C ASN A 99 -14.69 -18.35 8.42
N GLN A 100 -15.02 -18.47 9.72
CA GLN A 100 -15.49 -17.34 10.51
C GLN A 100 -14.42 -16.23 10.56
N GLN A 101 -13.18 -16.56 10.91
CA GLN A 101 -12.09 -15.59 11.02
C GLN A 101 -11.68 -14.98 9.66
N SER A 102 -11.80 -15.74 8.57
CA SER A 102 -11.51 -15.26 7.21
C SER A 102 -12.54 -14.25 6.70
N ASN A 103 -13.76 -14.28 7.26
CA ASN A 103 -14.81 -13.32 6.93
C ASN A 103 -14.67 -12.01 7.71
N HIS A 104 -13.80 -11.94 8.73
CA HIS A 104 -13.48 -10.67 9.38
C HIS A 104 -12.72 -9.77 8.40
N THR A 105 -13.28 -8.62 8.10
CA THR A 105 -12.67 -7.64 7.21
C THR A 105 -11.53 -6.92 7.92
N GLY A 106 -10.52 -6.48 7.16
CA GLY A 106 -9.35 -5.76 7.72
C GLY A 106 -9.70 -4.44 8.46
N SER A 107 -10.95 -4.00 8.41
CA SER A 107 -11.51 -2.88 9.18
C SER A 107 -11.70 -3.16 10.67
N ASP A 108 -11.69 -4.43 11.10
CA ASP A 108 -11.80 -4.78 12.53
C ASP A 108 -10.53 -4.47 13.32
N TYR A 109 -9.44 -4.13 12.63
CA TYR A 109 -8.14 -3.85 13.23
C TYR A 109 -7.81 -2.36 13.15
N SER A 110 -7.52 -1.76 14.31
CA SER A 110 -7.02 -0.39 14.40
C SER A 110 -5.54 -0.35 13.99
N CYS A 111 -5.27 -0.28 12.69
CA CYS A 111 -3.94 -0.12 12.13
C CYS A 111 -3.83 1.27 11.49
N THR A 112 -3.00 2.13 12.08
CA THR A 112 -2.72 3.48 11.57
C THR A 112 -1.83 3.43 10.33
N GLN A 113 -1.90 4.42 9.45
CA GLN A 113 -1.00 4.51 8.29
C GLN A 113 0.44 4.87 8.72
N PRO A 114 1.47 4.35 8.03
CA PRO A 114 2.85 4.79 8.23
C PRO A 114 3.03 6.27 7.88
N CYS A 115 3.97 6.92 8.55
CA CYS A 115 4.34 8.30 8.22
C CYS A 115 5.10 8.36 6.89
N HIS A 116 5.90 7.33 6.61
CA HIS A 116 6.64 7.22 5.35
C HIS A 116 6.24 5.96 4.59
N GLU A 117 5.74 6.12 3.37
CA GLU A 117 5.23 5.02 2.56
C GLU A 117 5.60 5.20 1.08
N GLY A 118 6.27 4.20 0.52
CA GLY A 118 6.48 4.10 -0.91
C GLY A 118 5.39 3.23 -1.54
N THR A 119 4.58 3.79 -2.43
CA THR A 119 3.52 3.06 -3.13
C THR A 119 3.83 2.93 -4.61
N TYR A 120 3.47 1.78 -5.19
CA TYR A 120 3.56 1.53 -6.62
C TYR A 120 2.16 1.52 -7.23
N GLU A 121 1.89 2.47 -8.11
CA GLU A 121 0.70 2.47 -8.96
C GLU A 121 1.01 1.70 -10.24
N VAL A 122 0.04 0.92 -10.70
CA VAL A 122 0.24 -0.02 -11.80
C VAL A 122 -0.81 0.19 -12.87
N THR A 123 -0.35 0.44 -14.09
CA THR A 123 -1.16 0.52 -15.30
C THR A 123 -0.99 -0.78 -16.10
N VAL A 124 -2.06 -1.54 -16.28
CA VAL A 124 -2.03 -2.83 -16.98
C VAL A 124 -2.64 -2.71 -18.37
N SER A 125 -1.91 -3.18 -19.38
CA SER A 125 -2.40 -3.30 -20.75
C SER A 125 -2.10 -4.70 -21.30
N SER A 126 -3.01 -5.25 -22.11
CA SER A 126 -2.87 -6.61 -22.65
C SER A 126 -3.14 -6.66 -24.15
N ALA A 127 -2.37 -7.46 -24.85
CA ALA A 127 -2.48 -7.71 -26.29
C ALA A 127 -2.47 -9.23 -26.58
N LYS A 128 -2.99 -9.63 -27.74
CA LYS A 128 -2.96 -11.04 -28.17
C LYS A 128 -1.50 -11.47 -28.41
N TRP A 129 -1.12 -12.62 -27.86
CA TRP A 129 0.20 -13.20 -28.05
C TRP A 129 0.13 -14.73 -28.03
N PRO A 130 0.88 -15.46 -28.88
CA PRO A 130 1.83 -14.97 -29.88
C PRO A 130 1.14 -14.37 -31.12
N SER A 131 1.86 -13.51 -31.86
CA SER A 131 1.36 -13.02 -33.16
C SER A 131 1.49 -14.13 -34.20
N SER A 132 0.56 -14.17 -35.17
CA SER A 132 0.58 -15.17 -36.26
C SER A 132 1.81 -15.05 -37.17
N SER A 133 2.57 -13.97 -37.05
CA SER A 133 3.76 -13.66 -37.83
C SER A 133 5.06 -13.84 -37.05
N LEU A 134 4.99 -14.27 -35.78
CA LEU A 134 6.15 -14.46 -34.94
C LEU A 134 6.84 -15.78 -35.29
N THR A 135 8.02 -15.70 -35.90
CA THR A 135 8.98 -16.81 -35.97
C THR A 135 9.56 -16.98 -34.56
N ILE A 136 8.85 -17.77 -33.76
CA ILE A 136 9.14 -18.29 -32.41
C ILE A 136 10.38 -17.71 -31.71
N ILE A 137 10.13 -16.89 -30.66
CA ILE A 137 11.14 -16.50 -29.67
C ILE A 137 11.32 -17.72 -28.76
N GLY A 138 12.34 -18.52 -29.05
CA GLY A 138 12.64 -19.78 -28.37
C GLY A 138 12.47 -20.96 -29.32
N GLU A 139 13.55 -21.70 -29.54
CA GLU A 139 13.50 -23.02 -30.16
C GLU A 139 12.50 -23.85 -29.34
N CYS A 140 11.34 -24.21 -29.91
CA CYS A 140 10.56 -25.30 -29.34
C CYS A 140 11.53 -26.49 -29.38
N GLU A 141 11.93 -27.03 -28.22
CA GLU A 141 12.92 -28.12 -28.16
C GLU A 141 12.60 -29.14 -29.25
N GLU A 142 13.52 -29.25 -30.22
CA GLU A 142 13.37 -30.08 -31.41
C GLU A 142 13.35 -31.54 -30.95
N GLY A 143 12.17 -32.04 -30.58
CA GLY A 143 12.05 -33.39 -30.05
C GLY A 143 10.66 -33.90 -29.73
N GLU A 144 9.71 -33.05 -29.31
CA GLU A 144 8.47 -33.59 -28.72
C GLU A 144 7.15 -33.11 -29.35
N TYR A 145 7.10 -31.94 -29.99
CA TYR A 145 5.87 -31.42 -30.60
C TYR A 145 6.16 -30.65 -31.89
N GLY A 146 5.45 -30.98 -32.98
CA GLY A 146 5.64 -30.36 -34.30
C GLY A 146 5.42 -28.84 -34.33
N ASN A 147 5.92 -28.16 -35.36
CA ASN A 147 5.91 -26.69 -35.49
C ASN A 147 4.51 -26.04 -35.38
N GLN A 148 3.45 -26.71 -35.84
CA GLN A 148 2.07 -26.20 -35.72
C GLN A 148 1.48 -26.37 -34.31
N THR A 149 1.92 -27.39 -33.56
CA THR A 149 1.45 -27.64 -32.19
C THR A 149 2.07 -26.68 -31.17
N CYS A 150 3.23 -26.07 -31.49
CA CYS A 150 3.91 -25.18 -30.56
C CYS A 150 3.18 -23.82 -30.39
N LEU A 151 2.65 -23.25 -31.47
CA LEU A 151 1.92 -21.97 -31.41
C LEU A 151 0.58 -22.11 -30.67
N GLU A 152 -0.09 -23.25 -30.83
CA GLU A 152 -1.29 -23.61 -30.08
C GLU A 152 -0.98 -23.79 -28.58
N MET A 153 0.11 -24.50 -28.26
CA MET A 153 0.58 -24.67 -26.88
C MET A 153 0.88 -23.34 -26.17
N TYR A 154 1.54 -22.40 -26.83
CA TYR A 154 1.78 -21.05 -26.28
C TYR A 154 0.51 -20.20 -26.16
N THR A 155 -0.46 -20.41 -27.05
CA THR A 155 -1.74 -19.70 -26.97
C THR A 155 -2.57 -20.18 -25.78
N ASP A 156 -2.54 -21.48 -25.49
CA ASP A 156 -3.37 -22.08 -24.44
C ASP A 156 -2.71 -22.08 -23.06
N ASN A 157 -1.37 -22.13 -22.99
CA ASN A 157 -0.62 -22.25 -21.73
C ASN A 157 0.34 -21.09 -21.46
N GLY A 158 0.73 -20.34 -22.49
CA GLY A 158 1.72 -19.28 -22.38
C GLY A 158 1.11 -17.94 -21.98
N ALA A 159 1.87 -17.14 -21.24
CA ALA A 159 1.60 -15.73 -21.02
C ALA A 159 2.92 -14.96 -21.06
N LEU A 160 2.95 -13.83 -21.76
CA LEU A 160 4.10 -12.94 -21.78
C LEU A 160 3.83 -11.78 -20.81
N ILE A 161 4.74 -11.53 -19.87
CA ILE A 161 4.62 -10.44 -18.90
C ILE A 161 5.84 -9.53 -19.07
N GLU A 162 5.56 -8.26 -19.34
CA GLU A 162 6.57 -7.21 -19.43
C GLU A 162 6.31 -6.19 -18.31
N VAL A 163 7.27 -6.00 -17.40
CA VAL A 163 7.17 -5.00 -16.33
C VAL A 163 8.17 -3.90 -16.61
N TYR A 164 7.69 -2.66 -16.69
CA TYR A 164 8.51 -1.49 -17.00
C TYR A 164 8.09 -0.28 -16.18
N TYR A 165 8.99 0.68 -16.02
CA TYR A 165 8.65 1.98 -15.41
C TYR A 165 7.95 2.85 -16.43
N GLU A 166 6.74 3.32 -16.10
CA GLU A 166 5.96 4.18 -17.01
C GLU A 166 6.62 5.55 -17.16
N LYS A 167 7.25 6.03 -16.07
CA LYS A 167 8.04 7.26 -16.07
C LYS A 167 9.33 7.05 -15.28
N LEU A 168 10.40 7.72 -15.71
CA LEU A 168 11.70 7.72 -15.03
C LEU A 168 11.77 8.72 -13.86
N ASN A 169 10.71 9.49 -13.63
CA ASN A 169 10.55 10.32 -12.44
C ASN A 169 9.65 9.61 -11.42
N TYR A 170 9.83 9.98 -10.15
CA TYR A 170 8.95 9.60 -9.07
C TYR A 170 8.11 10.81 -8.64
N GLU A 171 6.93 10.53 -8.11
CA GLU A 171 6.07 11.53 -7.48
C GLU A 171 6.33 11.52 -5.97
N THR A 172 6.33 12.70 -5.34
CA THR A 172 6.42 12.82 -3.88
C THR A 172 5.22 13.60 -3.37
N MET A 173 4.48 13.00 -2.44
CA MET A 173 3.32 13.58 -1.76
C MET A 173 3.69 13.84 -0.31
N GLU A 174 3.90 15.11 0.04
CA GLU A 174 4.20 15.52 1.42
C GLU A 174 3.04 16.30 2.01
N GLU A 175 2.56 15.86 3.17
CA GLU A 175 1.62 16.65 3.97
C GLU A 175 2.37 17.78 4.69
N SER A 176 1.83 19.00 4.57
CA SER A 176 2.37 20.18 5.24
C SER A 176 1.28 20.87 6.07
N ALA A 177 1.67 21.45 7.21
CA ALA A 177 0.73 22.13 8.08
C ALA A 177 0.13 23.34 7.36
N ALA A 178 -1.19 23.35 7.16
CA ALA A 178 -1.89 24.42 6.46
C ALA A 178 -1.72 25.81 7.13
N TYR A 179 -1.49 25.82 8.44
CA TYR A 179 -1.27 27.04 9.20
C TYR A 179 -0.14 26.86 10.20
N THR A 180 0.95 27.58 9.99
CA THR A 180 2.08 27.63 10.90
C THR A 180 1.92 28.80 11.87
N VAL A 181 2.63 28.75 13.00
CA VAL A 181 2.62 29.83 14.00
C VAL A 181 3.09 31.15 13.39
N SER A 182 4.04 31.11 12.45
CA SER A 182 4.48 32.29 11.71
C SER A 182 3.36 32.88 10.85
N THR A 183 2.65 32.06 10.08
CA THR A 183 1.49 32.52 9.29
C THR A 183 0.41 33.10 10.19
N LEU A 184 0.18 32.51 11.37
CA LEU A 184 -0.76 33.03 12.36
C LEU A 184 -0.39 34.43 12.84
N LEU A 185 0.85 34.62 13.26
CA LEU A 185 1.37 35.92 13.69
C LEU A 185 1.39 36.95 12.56
N SER A 186 1.75 36.55 11.34
CA SER A 186 1.73 37.43 10.17
C SER A 186 0.33 37.91 9.83
N ASN A 187 -0.67 37.03 9.86
CA ASN A 187 -2.06 37.41 9.58
C ASN A 187 -2.64 38.27 10.71
N PHE A 188 -2.35 37.95 11.97
CA PHE A 188 -2.79 38.74 13.11
C PHE A 188 -2.17 40.14 13.11
N GLY A 189 -0.84 40.23 12.95
CA GLY A 189 -0.11 41.49 12.88
C GLY A 189 -0.49 42.32 11.65
N GLY A 190 -0.72 41.67 10.51
CA GLY A 190 -1.18 42.34 9.28
C GLY A 190 -2.55 42.99 9.45
N GLN A 191 -3.49 42.29 10.06
CA GLN A 191 -4.82 42.85 10.32
C GLN A 191 -4.75 43.99 11.36
N ILE A 192 -4.07 43.79 12.49
CA ILE A 192 -3.96 44.83 13.53
C ILE A 192 -3.19 46.06 13.04
N GLY A 193 -2.11 45.86 12.29
CA GLY A 193 -1.35 46.95 11.69
C GLY A 193 -2.16 47.74 10.67
N LEU A 194 -3.00 47.07 9.87
CA LEU A 194 -3.84 47.72 8.87
C LEU A 194 -4.98 48.53 9.51
N TRP A 195 -5.69 47.96 10.48
CA TRP A 195 -6.88 48.59 11.08
C TRP A 195 -6.54 49.64 12.15
N LEU A 196 -5.53 49.38 12.98
CA LEU A 196 -5.19 50.24 14.12
C LEU A 196 -3.91 51.05 13.90
N GLY A 197 -3.16 50.83 12.81
CA GLY A 197 -1.83 51.41 12.63
C GLY A 197 -0.83 50.96 13.69
N MET A 198 -1.17 49.92 14.46
CA MET A 198 -0.38 49.46 15.59
C MET A 198 0.80 48.62 15.10
N SER A 199 2.00 49.01 15.51
CA SER A 199 3.23 48.29 15.24
C SER A 199 3.82 47.71 16.53
N VAL A 200 4.80 46.81 16.40
CA VAL A 200 5.56 46.30 17.56
C VAL A 200 6.17 47.45 18.37
N ILE A 201 6.58 48.53 17.71
CA ILE A 201 7.14 49.73 18.36
C ILE A 201 6.09 50.40 19.25
N SER A 202 4.84 50.53 18.75
CA SER A 202 3.72 51.11 19.50
C SER A 202 3.38 50.32 20.77
N VAL A 203 3.51 48.99 20.72
CA VAL A 203 3.28 48.12 21.88
C VAL A 203 4.38 48.32 22.94
N ILE A 204 5.65 48.40 22.52
CA ILE A 204 6.77 48.62 23.43
C ILE A 204 6.65 49.97 24.14
N GLU A 205 6.28 51.02 23.41
CA GLU A 205 6.08 52.36 23.97
C GLU A 205 4.99 52.36 25.06
N PHE A 206 3.87 51.67 24.83
CA PHE A 206 2.80 51.54 25.83
C PHE A 206 3.28 50.85 27.12
N PHE A 207 4.08 49.79 27.01
CA PHE A 207 4.62 49.10 28.18
C PHE A 207 5.58 49.98 29.00
N VAL A 208 6.45 50.76 28.34
CA VAL A 208 7.35 51.69 29.04
C VAL A 208 6.55 52.74 29.81
N LEU A 209 5.49 53.29 29.21
CA LEU A 209 4.59 54.26 29.84
C LEU A 209 3.77 53.70 30.99
N ALA A 210 3.36 52.43 30.94
CA ALA A 210 2.54 51.82 31.98
C ALA A 210 3.35 51.43 33.24
N PHE A 211 4.65 51.17 33.08
CA PHE A 211 5.56 50.79 34.16
C PHE A 211 6.43 51.95 34.69
N GLN A 212 6.18 53.17 34.20
CA GLN A 212 6.85 54.40 34.63
C GLN A 212 5.87 55.29 35.41
#